data_AF-A0A3Q3L4V0-F1
#
_entry.id   AF-A0A3Q3L4V0-F1
#
_cell.length_a   1.000
_cell.length_b   1.000
_cell.length_c   1.000
_cell.angle_alpha   90.00
_cell.angle_beta   90.00
_cell.angle_gamma   90.00
#
_symmetry.space_group_name_H-M   'P 1'
#
loop_
_entity.id
_entity.type
_entity.pdbx_description
1 polymer ?
#
loop_
_entity_poly.entity_id
_entity_poly.type
_entity_poly.pdbx_seq_one_letter_code
_entity_poly.pdbx_strand_id
1 'polypeptide(L)'
;GKMAAVLERSFIEICGFERETLPRFREVTVNLEVAALPGGQKFPDSAGAFHYEESGKLLSVTSNRFIHWSTSGDTVQLVEQSLDTNLLNNAVRLKFIHCTVLPGGVAIQETLNNVIILVCTNQTVHRLVLPHPSRMYRSELVTELHMQSVFTDVGKLTSTTSPPCSALR
;
A
#
# COMPACT_ATOMS: atom_id res chain seq x y z
N GLY A 1 12.84 37.69 37.77
CA GLY A 1 12.18 36.94 36.70
C GLY A 1 12.94 35.65 36.47
N LYS A 2 12.29 34.49 36.56
CA LYS A 2 12.92 33.18 36.38
C LYS A 2 12.86 32.84 34.89
N MET A 3 14.00 32.87 34.19
CA MET A 3 14.11 32.38 32.82
C MET A 3 13.93 30.86 32.84
N ALA A 4 12.83 30.36 32.30
CA ALA A 4 12.69 28.94 32.00
C ALA A 4 13.58 28.64 30.79
N ALA A 5 14.64 27.86 30.99
CA ALA A 5 15.49 27.39 29.91
C ALA A 5 14.65 26.45 29.01
N VAL A 6 14.48 26.84 27.74
CA VAL A 6 13.99 25.94 26.70
C VAL A 6 15.08 24.90 26.47
N LEU A 7 14.82 23.66 26.85
CA LEU A 7 15.71 22.53 26.58
C LEU A 7 15.56 22.18 25.09
N GLU A 8 16.53 22.51 24.25
CA GLU A 8 16.53 22.07 22.85
C GLU A 8 16.63 20.54 22.82
N ARG A 9 15.66 19.89 22.17
CA ARG A 9 15.68 18.45 21.91
C ARG A 9 16.24 18.27 20.50
N SER A 10 17.35 17.54 20.38
CA SER A 10 17.82 17.02 19.10
C SER A 10 17.27 15.60 18.89
N PHE A 11 16.93 15.28 17.66
CA PHE A 11 16.57 13.94 17.23
C PHE A 11 17.67 13.44 16.29
N ILE A 12 18.01 12.16 16.42
CA ILE A 12 18.90 11.49 15.49
C ILE A 12 18.06 10.49 14.69
N GLU A 13 18.13 10.59 13.37
CA GLU A 13 17.54 9.59 12.50
C GLU A 13 18.43 8.35 12.53
N ILE A 14 17.85 7.22 12.94
CA ILE A 14 18.49 5.92 12.80
C ILE A 14 17.90 5.32 11.54
N CYS A 15 18.67 5.31 10.45
CA CYS A 15 18.26 4.61 9.24
C CYS A 15 18.04 3.13 9.58
N GLY A 16 16.85 2.60 9.23
CA GLY A 16 16.54 1.20 9.45
C GLY A 16 17.54 0.29 8.74
N PHE A 17 17.99 -0.76 9.42
CA PHE A 17 18.66 -1.88 8.74
C PHE A 17 17.59 -2.63 7.92
N GLU A 18 17.78 -2.73 6.61
CA GLU A 18 16.97 -3.62 5.78
C GLU A 18 17.15 -5.06 6.28
N ARG A 19 16.11 -5.62 6.93
CA ARG A 19 16.09 -7.02 7.35
C ARG A 19 15.83 -7.98 6.18
N GLU A 20 15.50 -7.47 4.99
CA GLU A 20 14.92 -8.26 3.90
C GLU A 20 15.69 -8.12 2.58
N THR A 21 15.73 -9.22 1.83
CA THR A 21 16.10 -9.25 0.40
C THR A 21 15.30 -8.22 -0.39
N LEU A 22 15.92 -7.57 -1.38
CA LEU A 22 15.25 -6.65 -2.31
C LEU A 22 13.83 -7.14 -2.67
N PRO A 23 12.77 -6.34 -2.42
CA PRO A 23 11.40 -6.79 -2.59
C PRO A 23 11.18 -7.27 -4.03
N ARG A 24 10.73 -8.52 -4.17
CA ARG A 24 10.39 -9.08 -5.47
C ARG A 24 9.00 -8.61 -5.88
N PHE A 25 8.97 -7.47 -6.57
CA PHE A 25 7.72 -6.88 -7.04
C PHE A 25 7.03 -7.76 -8.07
N ARG A 26 5.74 -8.03 -7.85
CA ARG A 26 4.84 -8.43 -8.92
C ARG A 26 4.40 -7.19 -9.69
N GLU A 27 4.64 -7.17 -11.01
CA GLU A 27 4.23 -6.06 -11.86
C GLU A 27 2.80 -6.25 -12.36
N VAL A 28 1.98 -5.20 -12.26
CA VAL A 28 0.60 -5.16 -12.74
C VAL A 28 0.40 -3.89 -13.55
N THR A 29 0.08 -4.07 -14.83
CA THR A 29 -0.26 -2.95 -15.72
C THR A 29 -1.75 -2.63 -15.63
N VAL A 30 -2.06 -1.37 -15.40
CA VAL A 30 -3.42 -0.84 -15.36
C VAL A 30 -3.63 0.02 -16.61
N ASN A 31 -4.43 -0.49 -17.55
CA ASN A 31 -4.78 0.21 -18.77
C ASN A 31 -6.30 0.41 -18.84
N LEU A 32 -6.74 1.66 -18.92
CA LEU A 32 -8.15 2.04 -19.04
C LEU A 32 -8.44 2.68 -20.42
N GLU A 33 -7.56 2.47 -21.40
CA GLU A 33 -7.69 3.01 -22.77
C GLU A 33 -7.81 4.54 -22.82
N VAL A 34 -7.23 5.22 -21.83
CA VAL A 34 -7.16 6.68 -21.75
C VAL A 34 -6.01 7.18 -22.62
N ALA A 35 -6.23 8.27 -23.35
CA ALA A 35 -5.19 8.87 -24.18
C ALA A 35 -4.09 9.57 -23.34
N ALA A 36 -2.87 9.60 -23.87
CA ALA A 36 -1.79 10.38 -23.26
C ALA A 36 -2.06 11.88 -23.39
N LEU A 37 -1.92 12.61 -22.29
CA LEU A 37 -2.03 14.07 -22.32
C LEU A 37 -0.77 14.70 -22.96
N PRO A 38 -0.93 15.74 -23.80
CA PRO A 38 0.20 16.49 -24.36
C PRO A 38 1.05 17.13 -23.26
N GLY A 39 2.37 17.13 -23.43
CA GLY A 39 3.29 17.86 -22.55
C GLY A 39 3.83 17.10 -21.34
N GLY A 40 3.47 15.81 -21.15
CA GLY A 40 4.18 14.89 -20.24
C GLY A 40 4.31 15.41 -18.81
N GLN A 41 3.19 15.64 -18.13
CA GLN A 41 3.18 16.19 -16.78
C GLN A 41 3.87 15.23 -15.79
N LYS A 42 4.94 15.72 -15.15
CA LYS A 42 5.67 14.99 -14.12
C LYS A 42 5.37 15.61 -12.76
N PHE A 43 5.04 14.74 -11.81
CA PHE A 43 4.88 15.10 -10.41
C PHE A 43 6.11 14.65 -9.63
N PRO A 44 6.45 15.31 -8.50
CA PRO A 44 7.50 14.83 -7.62
C PRO A 44 7.14 13.45 -7.07
N ASP A 45 8.16 12.63 -6.85
CA ASP A 45 8.01 11.35 -6.16
C ASP A 45 7.41 11.59 -4.76
N SER A 46 6.57 10.67 -4.32
CA SER A 46 5.90 10.73 -3.01
C SER A 46 5.90 9.35 -2.37
N ALA A 47 5.94 9.30 -1.04
CA ALA A 47 5.92 8.07 -0.27
C ALA A 47 5.05 8.24 0.98
N GLY A 48 4.62 7.12 1.54
CA GLY A 48 3.83 7.11 2.77
C GLY A 48 3.70 5.72 3.36
N ALA A 49 3.03 5.65 4.49
CA ALA A 49 2.78 4.41 5.19
C ALA A 49 1.41 4.40 5.86
N PHE A 50 0.92 3.21 6.12
CA PHE A 50 -0.34 2.89 6.76
C PHE A 50 -0.09 1.78 7.79
N HIS A 51 -0.62 1.93 8.99
CA HIS A 51 -0.62 0.90 10.01
C HIS A 51 -2.05 0.43 10.27
N TYR A 52 -2.20 -0.85 10.56
CA TYR A 52 -3.50 -1.42 10.90
C TYR A 52 -3.99 -0.92 12.26
N GLU A 53 -5.30 -0.86 12.46
CA GLU A 53 -5.96 -0.43 13.69
C GLU A 53 -5.47 -1.23 14.90
N GLU A 54 -5.29 -2.55 14.73
CA GLU A 54 -4.79 -3.43 15.80
C GLU A 54 -3.25 -3.63 15.76
N SER A 55 -2.48 -2.80 15.05
CA SER A 55 -1.02 -2.99 14.94
C SER A 55 -0.27 -2.94 16.27
N GLY A 56 -0.81 -2.22 17.27
CA GLY A 56 -0.24 -2.16 18.62
C GLY A 56 -0.72 -3.25 19.58
N LYS A 57 -1.63 -4.13 19.13
CA LYS A 57 -2.24 -5.16 19.98
C LYS A 57 -1.47 -6.47 19.85
N LEU A 58 -0.85 -6.89 20.95
CA LEU A 58 -0.14 -8.16 21.04
C LEU A 58 -1.04 -9.32 20.59
N LEU A 59 -0.46 -10.26 19.85
CA LEU A 59 -1.14 -11.45 19.31
C LEU A 59 -2.24 -11.17 18.27
N SER A 60 -2.49 -9.91 17.90
CA SER A 60 -3.33 -9.62 16.73
C SER A 60 -2.61 -10.08 15.45
N VAL A 61 -3.38 -10.57 14.48
CA VAL A 61 -2.88 -10.96 13.15
C VAL A 61 -2.27 -9.80 12.36
N THR A 62 -2.55 -8.56 12.79
CA THR A 62 -1.98 -7.34 12.23
C THR A 62 -0.96 -6.68 13.17
N SER A 63 -0.54 -7.36 14.25
CA SER A 63 0.48 -6.82 15.17
C SER A 63 1.80 -6.57 14.43
N ASN A 64 2.41 -5.41 14.71
CA ASN A 64 3.62 -4.91 14.05
C ASN A 64 3.63 -5.03 12.52
N ARG A 65 2.43 -4.91 11.92
CA ARG A 65 2.22 -5.05 10.48
C ARG A 65 1.81 -3.71 9.90
N PHE A 66 2.36 -3.37 8.74
CA PHE A 66 2.10 -2.09 8.08
C PHE A 66 2.26 -2.23 6.57
N ILE A 67 1.67 -1.28 5.84
CA ILE A 67 1.85 -1.13 4.40
C ILE A 67 2.59 0.18 4.18
N HIS A 68 3.67 0.15 3.42
CA HIS A 68 4.32 1.35 2.92
C HIS A 68 4.25 1.41 1.40
N TRP A 69 4.36 2.62 0.87
CA TRP A 69 4.26 2.86 -0.55
C TRP A 69 5.18 3.97 -1.00
N SER A 70 5.55 3.89 -2.28
CA SER A 70 6.24 4.95 -2.99
C SER A 70 5.66 5.10 -4.39
N THR A 71 5.73 6.33 -4.91
CA THR A 71 5.20 6.70 -6.22
C THR A 71 6.30 7.36 -7.01
N SER A 72 6.38 7.00 -8.30
CA SER A 72 7.27 7.67 -9.24
C SER A 72 6.66 7.66 -10.62
N GLY A 73 6.34 8.85 -11.13
CA GLY A 73 5.70 9.05 -12.43
C GLY A 73 4.36 8.31 -12.55
N ASP A 74 4.34 7.25 -13.36
CA ASP A 74 3.19 6.40 -13.65
C ASP A 74 3.13 5.13 -12.77
N THR A 75 4.01 5.01 -11.78
CA THR A 75 4.11 3.81 -10.94
C THR A 75 3.77 4.06 -9.48
N VAL A 76 3.13 3.06 -8.87
CA VAL A 76 2.96 2.94 -7.42
C VAL A 76 3.54 1.60 -6.97
N GLN A 77 4.49 1.64 -6.06
CA GLN A 77 5.02 0.47 -5.37
C GLN A 77 4.34 0.36 -4.02
N LEU A 78 3.81 -0.82 -3.71
CA LEU A 78 3.13 -1.15 -2.46
C LEU A 78 3.85 -2.35 -1.86
N VAL A 79 4.23 -2.23 -0.59
CA VAL A 79 4.87 -3.31 0.14
C VAL A 79 4.23 -3.43 1.51
N GLU A 80 3.84 -4.64 1.85
CA GLU A 80 3.36 -4.98 3.19
C GLU A 80 4.48 -5.63 3.98
N GLN A 81 4.66 -5.23 5.23
CA GLN A 81 5.68 -5.78 6.12
C GLN A 81 5.07 -6.13 7.47
N SER A 82 5.64 -7.14 8.10
CA SER A 82 5.38 -7.55 9.48
C SER A 82 6.72 -7.71 10.18
N LEU A 83 6.84 -7.22 11.41
CA LEU A 83 8.04 -7.45 12.23
C LEU A 83 7.96 -8.75 13.03
N ASP A 84 6.77 -9.36 13.09
CA ASP A 84 6.51 -10.57 13.88
C ASP A 84 6.58 -11.85 13.03
N THR A 85 6.27 -11.77 11.74
CA THR A 85 6.15 -12.91 10.82
C THR A 85 6.63 -12.57 9.41
N ASN A 86 7.08 -13.56 8.63
CA ASN A 86 7.48 -13.33 7.25
C ASN A 86 6.26 -13.27 6.32
N LEU A 87 6.13 -12.23 5.49
CA LEU A 87 5.02 -12.09 4.55
C LEU A 87 5.42 -12.52 3.14
N LEU A 88 4.75 -13.55 2.63
CA LEU A 88 4.85 -14.00 1.25
C LEU A 88 4.02 -13.11 0.32
N ASN A 89 4.50 -12.93 -0.91
CA ASN A 89 3.83 -12.16 -1.96
C ASN A 89 3.47 -10.72 -1.54
N ASN A 90 4.36 -10.09 -0.77
CA ASN A 90 4.10 -8.84 -0.07
C ASN A 90 4.43 -7.56 -0.84
N ALA A 91 4.92 -7.66 -2.08
CA ALA A 91 5.31 -6.52 -2.90
C ALA A 91 4.61 -6.52 -4.26
N VAL A 92 3.91 -5.43 -4.58
CA VAL A 92 3.26 -5.21 -5.88
C VAL A 92 3.64 -3.85 -6.45
N ARG A 93 3.84 -3.80 -7.77
CA ARG A 93 4.09 -2.57 -8.52
C ARG A 93 2.98 -2.38 -9.54
N LEU A 94 2.19 -1.34 -9.34
CA LEU A 94 1.15 -0.91 -10.27
C LEU A 94 1.75 0.08 -11.25
N LYS A 95 1.52 -0.13 -12.55
CA LYS A 95 1.92 0.81 -13.62
C LYS A 95 0.69 1.30 -14.37
N PHE A 96 0.44 2.59 -14.34
CA PHE A 96 -0.75 3.23 -14.92
C PHE A 96 -0.45 3.75 -16.32
N ILE A 97 -1.01 3.10 -17.34
CA ILE A 97 -0.75 3.47 -18.72
C ILE A 97 -1.36 4.85 -19.01
N HIS A 98 -0.55 5.73 -19.62
CA HIS A 98 -0.92 7.10 -20.01
C HIS A 98 -1.37 8.01 -18.87
N CYS A 99 -1.19 7.61 -17.61
CA CYS A 99 -1.57 8.38 -16.44
C CYS A 99 -0.36 8.56 -15.52
N THR A 100 -0.30 9.68 -14.81
CA THR A 100 0.72 9.93 -13.78
C THR A 100 0.07 10.08 -12.42
N VAL A 101 0.69 9.51 -11.39
CA VAL A 101 0.15 9.48 -10.03
C VAL A 101 0.29 10.89 -9.42
N LEU A 102 -0.78 11.37 -8.78
CA LEU A 102 -0.77 12.69 -8.15
C LEU A 102 0.00 12.65 -6.81
N PRO A 103 0.67 13.76 -6.41
CA PRO A 103 1.22 13.89 -5.06
C PRO A 103 0.13 13.72 -4.01
N GLY A 104 0.35 12.85 -3.02
CA GLY A 104 -0.69 12.50 -2.05
C GLY A 104 -1.88 11.73 -2.63
N GLY A 105 -1.76 11.22 -3.86
CA GLY A 105 -2.81 10.48 -4.56
C GLY A 105 -3.01 9.05 -4.07
N VAL A 106 -2.20 8.56 -3.13
CA VAL A 106 -2.35 7.23 -2.53
C VAL A 106 -2.98 7.37 -1.15
N ALA A 107 -4.14 6.73 -0.96
CA ALA A 107 -4.81 6.65 0.33
C ALA A 107 -5.14 5.20 0.66
N ILE A 108 -4.86 4.79 1.89
CA ILE A 108 -5.17 3.45 2.39
C ILE A 108 -6.14 3.60 3.55
N GLN A 109 -7.24 2.85 3.50
CA GLN A 109 -8.25 2.81 4.53
C GLN A 109 -8.54 1.36 4.92
N GLU A 110 -8.59 1.11 6.22
CA GLU A 110 -9.03 -0.16 6.78
C GLU A 110 -10.51 -0.11 7.14
N THR A 111 -11.15 -1.27 6.98
CA THR A 111 -12.50 -1.57 7.44
C THR A 111 -12.46 -2.95 8.11
N LEU A 112 -13.55 -3.33 8.80
CA LEU A 112 -13.66 -4.64 9.45
C LEU A 112 -13.35 -5.84 8.55
N ASN A 113 -13.60 -5.72 7.23
CA ASN A 113 -13.47 -6.82 6.29
C ASN A 113 -12.41 -6.61 5.22
N ASN A 114 -12.02 -5.37 4.94
CA ASN A 114 -11.17 -5.04 3.79
C ASN A 114 -10.11 -4.00 4.14
N VAL A 115 -9.00 -4.09 3.42
CA VAL A 115 -8.05 -2.98 3.20
C VAL A 115 -8.35 -2.40 1.83
N ILE A 116 -8.66 -1.10 1.79
CA ILE A 116 -9.03 -0.38 0.58
C ILE A 116 -7.89 0.57 0.24
N ILE A 117 -7.40 0.49 -1.00
CA ILE A 117 -6.34 1.37 -1.50
C ILE A 117 -6.90 2.17 -2.66
N LEU A 118 -6.85 3.49 -2.54
CA LEU A 118 -7.19 4.43 -3.59
C LEU A 118 -5.91 5.00 -4.20
N VAL A 119 -5.85 5.03 -5.53
CA VAL A 119 -4.78 5.68 -6.28
C VAL A 119 -5.39 6.68 -7.25
N CYS A 120 -5.15 7.96 -7.02
CA CYS A 120 -5.55 9.06 -7.88
C CYS A 120 -4.41 9.40 -8.85
N THR A 121 -4.74 9.40 -10.13
CA THR A 121 -3.87 9.87 -11.20
C THR A 121 -4.39 11.21 -11.73
N ASN A 122 -3.66 11.81 -12.67
CA ASN A 122 -4.10 13.01 -13.37
C ASN A 122 -5.36 12.83 -14.22
N GLN A 123 -5.81 11.59 -14.50
CA GLN A 123 -6.97 11.33 -15.36
C GLN A 123 -8.01 10.38 -14.73
N THR A 124 -7.63 9.60 -13.71
CA THR A 124 -8.43 8.47 -13.22
C THR A 124 -8.26 8.27 -11.71
N VAL A 125 -9.22 7.56 -11.11
CA VAL A 125 -9.12 7.06 -9.73
C VAL A 125 -9.26 5.55 -9.75
N HIS A 126 -8.31 4.85 -9.13
CA HIS A 126 -8.29 3.40 -9.05
C HIS A 126 -8.55 2.95 -7.62
N ARG A 127 -9.32 1.85 -7.48
CA ARG A 127 -9.68 1.28 -6.18
C ARG A 127 -9.29 -0.20 -6.14
N LEU A 128 -8.40 -0.56 -5.22
CA LEU A 128 -8.12 -1.94 -4.84
C LEU A 128 -8.89 -2.25 -3.56
N VAL A 129 -9.60 -3.38 -3.54
CA VAL A 129 -10.29 -3.89 -2.36
C VAL A 129 -9.68 -5.23 -2.04
N LEU A 130 -8.96 -5.30 -0.92
CA LEU A 130 -8.18 -6.45 -0.50
C LEU A 130 -8.79 -7.04 0.78
N PRO A 131 -8.79 -8.36 0.97
CA PRO A 131 -9.30 -8.96 2.20
C PRO A 131 -8.46 -8.51 3.40
N HIS A 132 -9.13 -8.13 4.48
CA HIS A 132 -8.44 -7.79 5.73
C HIS A 132 -7.73 -9.03 6.31
N PRO A 133 -6.52 -8.91 6.90
CA PRO A 133 -5.81 -10.06 7.48
C PRO A 133 -6.64 -10.91 8.47
N SER A 134 -7.50 -10.29 9.28
CA SER A 134 -8.41 -11.01 10.20
C SER A 134 -9.46 -11.86 9.49
N ARG A 135 -9.72 -11.59 8.21
CA ARG A 135 -10.59 -12.39 7.33
C ARG A 135 -9.84 -13.50 6.63
N MET A 136 -8.54 -13.32 6.37
CA MET A 136 -7.69 -14.32 5.72
C MET A 136 -7.34 -15.48 6.65
N TYR A 137 -7.05 -15.19 7.93
CA TYR A 137 -6.53 -16.18 8.91
C TYR A 137 -7.52 -16.47 10.05
N ARG A 138 -8.83 -16.37 9.77
CA ARG A 138 -9.83 -16.60 10.80
C ARG A 138 -9.73 -18.06 11.30
N SER A 139 -9.47 -18.23 12.59
CA SER A 139 -9.43 -19.53 13.31
C SER A 139 -8.18 -20.41 13.19
N GLU A 140 -7.10 -19.93 12.58
CA GLU A 140 -5.80 -20.61 12.63
C GLU A 140 -4.97 -20.01 13.78
N LEU A 141 -4.52 -20.85 14.72
CA LEU A 141 -3.33 -20.49 15.48
C LEU A 141 -2.23 -20.30 14.44
N VAL A 142 -1.86 -19.05 14.16
CA VAL A 142 -0.77 -18.73 13.24
C VAL A 142 0.52 -19.23 13.90
N THR A 143 0.77 -20.52 13.76
CA THR A 143 2.02 -21.20 14.13
C THR A 143 3.01 -21.17 12.97
N GLU A 144 2.59 -20.66 11.81
CA GLU A 144 3.40 -20.61 10.61
C GLU A 144 4.33 -19.39 10.61
N LEU A 145 5.62 -19.64 10.38
CA LEU A 145 6.63 -18.60 10.21
C LEU A 145 6.37 -17.70 8.99
N HIS A 146 5.50 -18.14 8.07
CA HIS A 146 5.20 -17.49 6.82
C HIS A 146 3.69 -17.27 6.69
N MET A 147 3.29 -16.06 6.30
CA MET A 147 1.90 -15.70 6.04
C MET A 147 1.78 -15.07 4.65
N GLN A 148 0.66 -15.27 3.97
CA GLN A 148 0.30 -14.50 2.77
C GLN A 148 -0.02 -13.03 3.11
N SER A 149 0.56 -12.13 2.31
CA SER A 149 0.21 -10.71 2.33
C SER A 149 -1.21 -10.45 1.80
N VAL A 150 -1.80 -9.31 2.16
CA VAL A 150 -3.03 -8.80 1.51
C VAL A 150 -2.87 -8.60 0.00
N PHE A 151 -1.63 -8.49 -0.50
CA PHE A 151 -1.32 -8.34 -1.92
C PHE A 151 -1.25 -9.65 -2.70
N THR A 152 -1.42 -10.79 -2.04
CA THR A 152 -1.18 -12.13 -2.61
C THR A 152 -1.92 -12.36 -3.92
N ASP A 153 -3.17 -11.90 -4.03
CA ASP A 153 -4.03 -12.12 -5.20
C ASP A 153 -4.10 -10.92 -6.16
N VAL A 154 -3.36 -9.85 -5.90
CA VAL A 154 -3.27 -8.72 -6.83
C VAL A 154 -2.63 -9.20 -8.14
N GLY A 155 -3.30 -8.89 -9.25
CA GLY A 155 -2.90 -9.30 -10.59
C GLY A 155 -3.23 -10.74 -10.99
N LYS A 156 -3.78 -11.58 -10.09
CA LYS A 156 -4.20 -12.95 -10.45
C LYS A 156 -5.57 -13.03 -11.13
N LEU A 157 -6.42 -12.02 -10.92
CA LEU A 157 -7.83 -12.02 -11.33
C LEU A 157 -8.12 -11.27 -12.64
N THR A 158 -7.17 -11.18 -13.58
CA THR A 158 -7.41 -10.56 -14.90
C THR A 158 -8.38 -11.34 -15.81
N SER A 159 -9.07 -12.36 -15.28
CA SER A 159 -10.00 -13.22 -16.01
C SER A 159 -11.36 -13.46 -15.31
N THR A 160 -12.03 -12.43 -14.80
CA THR A 160 -13.49 -12.50 -14.60
C THR A 160 -14.15 -11.16 -14.90
N THR A 161 -14.73 -11.09 -16.10
CA THR A 161 -15.74 -10.12 -16.52
C THR A 161 -16.86 -10.04 -15.48
N SER A 162 -17.13 -8.84 -14.97
CA SER A 162 -18.45 -8.49 -14.41
C SER A 162 -18.96 -7.27 -15.21
N PRO A 163 -20.28 -7.15 -15.45
CA PRO A 163 -20.82 -6.25 -16.45
C PRO A 163 -20.71 -4.77 -16.01
N PRO A 164 -20.80 -3.81 -16.95
CA PRO A 164 -20.68 -2.40 -16.64
C PRO A 164 -21.90 -1.97 -15.84
N CYS A 165 -21.74 -1.78 -14.54
CA CYS A 165 -22.76 -1.10 -13.74
C CYS A 165 -22.66 0.41 -14.03
N SER A 166 -23.58 0.85 -14.87
CA SER A 166 -24.04 2.22 -15.16
C SER A 166 -23.25 3.39 -14.56
N ALA A 167 -22.77 4.23 -15.46
CA ALA A 167 -22.37 5.61 -15.23
C ALA A 167 -23.34 6.36 -14.30
N LEU A 168 -22.78 7.05 -13.31
CA LEU A 168 -23.34 8.30 -12.82
C LEU A 168 -22.35 9.41 -13.23
N ARG A 169 -22.86 10.32 -14.05
CA ARG A 169 -22.27 11.63 -14.35
C ARG A 169 -22.24 12.49 -13.09
#